data_AF-M4BFI6-F1
#
_entry.id   AF-M4BFI6-F1
#
_cell.length_a   1.000
_cell.length_b   1.000
_cell.length_c   1.000
_cell.angle_alpha   90.00
_cell.angle_beta   90.00
_cell.angle_gamma   90.00
#
_symmetry.space_group_name_H-M   'P 1'
#
loop_
_entity.id
_entity.type
_entity.pdbx_description
1 polymer ?
#
loop_
_entity_poly.entity_id
_entity_poly.type
_entity_poly.pdbx_seq_one_letter_code
_entity_poly.pdbx_strand_id
1 'polypeptide(L)'
;MDIPSGDVLLHCGDFTDRGTHEEIRDFNDWLGTLPHQHKVVIAGNHDVCMDAVEYDLHWDKAFAHKQYNNPRLSRALLDNCTYLEDRSVVIQGIKIFGSPMTPPNPGRPGAFNVARGFADQQHWAKVPADVDLLVTHGPPHGILDTTFTGMHHTERPA
;
A
#
# COMPACT_ATOMS: atom_id res chain seq x y z
N MET A 1 0.08 20.25 -4.66
CA MET A 1 -1.04 19.73 -5.47
C MET A 1 -2.30 20.12 -4.73
N ASP A 2 -3.29 20.71 -5.41
CA ASP A 2 -4.56 21.04 -4.77
C ASP A 2 -5.41 19.77 -4.71
N ILE A 3 -5.69 19.29 -3.49
CA ILE A 3 -6.58 18.15 -3.29
C ILE A 3 -8.01 18.69 -3.24
N PRO A 4 -8.94 18.20 -4.09
CA PRO A 4 -10.32 18.67 -4.08
C PRO A 4 -11.00 18.35 -2.75
N SER A 5 -12.08 19.06 -2.45
CA SER A 5 -12.96 18.71 -1.34
C SER A 5 -13.66 17.38 -1.61
N GLY A 6 -13.82 16.56 -0.58
CA GLY A 6 -14.56 15.31 -0.61
C GLY A 6 -14.76 14.73 0.79
N ASP A 7 -15.64 13.74 0.91
CA ASP A 7 -15.97 13.11 2.19
C ASP A 7 -14.89 12.12 2.65
N VAL A 8 -14.37 11.35 1.70
CA VAL A 8 -13.39 10.27 1.92
C VAL A 8 -12.22 10.44 0.96
N LEU A 9 -11.00 10.50 1.49
CA LEU A 9 -9.77 10.40 0.72
C LEU A 9 -9.23 8.96 0.77
N LEU A 10 -8.80 8.44 -0.38
CA LEU A 10 -8.17 7.13 -0.51
C LEU A 10 -6.74 7.32 -1.03
N HIS A 11 -5.76 6.74 -0.34
CA HIS A 11 -4.37 6.71 -0.79
C HIS A 11 -3.93 5.26 -1.02
N CYS A 12 -3.56 4.94 -2.26
CA CYS A 12 -3.29 3.58 -2.72
C CYS A 12 -1.82 3.16 -2.58
N GLY A 13 -1.16 3.51 -1.47
CA GLY A 13 0.24 3.14 -1.22
C GLY A 13 1.29 4.04 -1.85
N ASP A 14 2.56 3.70 -1.61
CA ASP A 14 3.76 4.45 -2.00
C ASP A 14 3.72 5.91 -1.53
N PHE A 15 3.41 6.10 -0.23
CA PHE A 15 3.47 7.41 0.41
C PHE A 15 4.88 7.76 0.91
N THR A 16 5.83 6.84 0.80
CA THR A 16 7.25 7.05 1.06
C THR A 16 8.09 6.68 -0.17
N ASP A 17 9.29 7.25 -0.30
CA ASP A 17 10.26 6.82 -1.33
C ASP A 17 11.17 5.71 -0.80
N ARG A 18 11.55 5.80 0.49
CA ARG A 18 12.51 4.90 1.15
C ARG A 18 11.94 4.16 2.36
N GLY A 19 10.68 4.38 2.72
CA GLY A 19 10.06 3.74 3.88
C GLY A 19 10.73 4.09 5.20
N THR A 20 11.05 5.36 5.45
CA THR A 20 11.57 5.83 6.75
C THR A 20 10.46 6.40 7.65
N HIS A 21 10.67 6.39 8.97
CA HIS A 21 9.73 7.05 9.90
C HIS A 21 9.63 8.56 9.70
N GLU A 22 10.64 9.21 9.13
CA GLU A 22 10.58 10.64 8.77
C GLU A 22 9.57 10.86 7.65
N GLU A 23 9.67 10.12 6.56
CA GLU A 23 8.71 10.20 5.44
C GLU A 23 7.27 9.87 5.89
N ILE A 24 7.09 8.90 6.79
CA ILE A 24 5.75 8.59 7.33
C ILE A 24 5.18 9.78 8.12
N ARG A 25 6.00 10.45 8.93
CA ARG A 25 5.55 11.63 9.68
C ARG A 25 5.21 12.77 8.75
N ASP A 26 6.07 13.06 7.78
CA ASP A 26 5.84 14.12 6.80
C ASP A 26 4.54 13.88 6.02
N PHE A 27 4.31 12.64 5.56
CA PHE A 27 3.06 12.24 4.92
C PHE A 27 1.86 12.38 5.84
N ASN A 28 1.94 11.87 7.07
CA ASN A 28 0.83 11.89 8.03
C ASN A 28 0.47 13.32 8.47
N ASP A 29 1.46 14.18 8.64
CA ASP A 29 1.28 15.60 8.99
C ASP A 29 0.59 16.33 7.84
N TRP A 30 1.04 16.14 6.60
CA TRP A 30 0.35 16.66 5.42
C TRP A 30 -1.09 16.13 5.32
N LEU A 31 -1.30 14.84 5.51
CA LEU A 31 -2.61 14.20 5.45
C LEU A 31 -3.59 14.79 6.48
N GLY A 32 -3.09 15.12 7.66
CA GLY A 32 -3.83 15.78 8.74
C GLY A 32 -4.32 17.19 8.38
N THR A 33 -3.67 17.89 7.45
CA THR A 33 -4.11 19.21 6.98
C THR A 33 -5.34 19.14 6.07
N LEU A 34 -5.66 17.97 5.52
CA LEU A 34 -6.71 17.84 4.52
C LEU A 34 -8.12 17.82 5.16
N PRO A 35 -9.11 18.48 4.54
CA PRO A 35 -10.43 18.67 5.14
C PRO A 35 -11.34 17.44 5.11
N HIS A 36 -10.92 16.36 4.44
CA HIS A 36 -11.69 15.13 4.29
C HIS A 36 -12.03 14.54 5.67
N GLN A 37 -13.29 14.18 5.89
CA GLN A 37 -13.72 13.61 7.17
C GLN A 37 -13.05 12.26 7.43
N HIS A 38 -12.90 11.46 6.38
CA HIS A 38 -12.23 10.16 6.44
C HIS A 38 -11.04 10.13 5.49
N LYS A 39 -9.95 9.49 5.95
CA LYS A 39 -8.78 9.19 5.12
C LYS A 39 -8.48 7.71 5.28
N VAL A 40 -8.43 6.97 4.18
CA VAL A 40 -8.07 5.55 4.15
C VAL A 40 -6.77 5.41 3.38
N VAL A 41 -5.81 4.73 3.99
CA VAL A 41 -4.46 4.53 3.42
C VAL A 41 -4.15 3.05 3.41
N ILE A 42 -3.61 2.56 2.31
CA ILE A 42 -2.89 1.29 2.24
C ILE A 42 -1.41 1.57 1.96
N ALA A 43 -0.54 0.59 2.16
CA ALA A 43 0.87 0.67 1.78
C ALA A 43 1.09 0.21 0.33
N GLY A 44 2.25 0.53 -0.23
CA GLY A 44 2.77 0.04 -1.51
C GLY A 44 4.16 -0.58 -1.37
N ASN A 45 4.83 -0.88 -2.49
CA ASN A 45 6.15 -1.52 -2.44
C ASN A 45 7.27 -0.62 -1.91
N HIS A 46 7.12 0.71 -1.94
CA HIS A 46 8.12 1.63 -1.39
C HIS A 46 8.01 1.82 0.13
N ASP A 47 6.86 1.50 0.72
CA ASP A 47 6.58 1.64 2.14
C ASP A 47 7.19 0.47 2.95
N VAL A 48 8.49 0.23 2.75
CA VAL A 48 9.21 -0.98 3.20
C VAL A 48 9.15 -1.22 4.69
N CYS A 49 9.17 -0.16 5.51
CA CYS A 49 9.05 -0.33 6.96
C CYS A 49 7.62 -0.64 7.44
N MET A 50 6.64 -0.79 6.54
CA MET A 50 5.29 -1.24 6.87
C MET A 50 5.18 -2.77 6.80
N ASP A 51 5.95 -3.43 5.93
CA ASP A 51 5.97 -4.89 5.81
C ASP A 51 6.88 -5.51 6.88
N ALA A 52 6.28 -6.02 7.95
CA ALA A 52 7.06 -6.55 9.07
C ALA A 52 7.92 -7.76 8.69
N VAL A 53 7.44 -8.61 7.78
CA VAL A 53 8.12 -9.85 7.42
C VAL A 53 9.33 -9.56 6.55
N GLU A 54 9.14 -8.78 5.49
CA GLU A 54 10.21 -8.43 4.57
C GLU A 54 11.25 -7.52 5.23
N TYR A 55 10.78 -6.56 6.03
CA TYR A 55 11.67 -5.57 6.64
C TYR A 55 12.59 -6.18 7.70
N ASP A 56 12.08 -7.05 8.59
CA ASP A 56 12.91 -7.69 9.61
C ASP A 56 14.02 -8.57 9.01
N LEU A 57 13.82 -9.11 7.80
CA LEU A 57 14.80 -9.94 7.11
C LEU A 57 15.84 -9.12 6.31
N HIS A 58 15.42 -7.98 5.74
CA HIS A 58 16.16 -7.35 4.64
C HIS A 58 16.40 -5.83 4.79
N TRP A 59 15.99 -5.18 5.89
CA TRP A 59 16.09 -3.72 6.04
C TRP A 59 17.50 -3.14 5.80
N ASP A 60 18.56 -3.86 6.19
CA ASP A 60 19.95 -3.41 6.11
C ASP A 60 20.67 -3.82 4.81
N LYS A 61 20.03 -4.70 4.02
CA LYS A 61 20.62 -5.30 2.81
C LYS A 61 19.95 -4.82 1.52
N ALA A 62 18.64 -4.65 1.55
CA ALA A 62 17.83 -4.46 0.36
C ALA A 62 17.39 -3.00 0.15
N PHE A 63 17.36 -2.18 1.20
CA PHE A 63 16.73 -0.85 1.15
C PHE A 63 17.72 0.31 1.34
N ALA A 64 17.33 1.46 0.80
CA ALA A 64 18.17 2.66 0.68
C ALA A 64 18.15 3.55 1.94
N HIS A 65 18.03 2.98 3.14
CA HIS A 65 18.16 3.67 4.43
C HIS A 65 19.07 2.89 5.38
N LYS A 66 19.59 3.56 6.43
CA LYS A 66 20.62 2.99 7.34
C LYS A 66 20.17 2.82 8.78
N GLN A 67 18.95 3.22 9.08
CA GLN A 67 18.34 3.06 10.39
C GLN A 67 17.21 2.03 10.32
N TYR A 68 17.12 1.18 11.33
CA TYR A 68 15.98 0.28 11.48
C TYR A 68 14.74 1.06 11.92
N ASN A 69 13.66 0.98 11.13
CA ASN A 69 12.37 1.59 11.42
C ASN A 69 11.39 0.49 11.83
N ASN A 70 11.13 0.37 13.14
CA ASN A 70 10.26 -0.70 13.65
C ASN A 70 8.87 -0.69 12.98
N PRO A 71 8.43 -1.80 12.33
CA PRO A 71 7.18 -1.81 11.57
C PRO A 71 5.90 -1.60 12.38
N ARG A 72 5.91 -1.92 13.68
CA ARG A 72 4.79 -1.60 14.57
C ARG A 72 4.71 -0.10 14.82
N LEU A 73 5.86 0.56 15.01
CA LEU A 73 5.90 2.02 15.15
C LEU A 73 5.55 2.71 13.83
N SER A 74 6.01 2.19 12.69
CA SER A 74 5.66 2.72 11.36
C SER A 74 4.15 2.85 11.18
N ARG A 75 3.39 1.78 11.48
CA ARG A 75 1.93 1.79 11.44
C ARG A 75 1.30 2.74 12.45
N ALA A 76 1.89 2.87 13.64
CA ALA A 76 1.38 3.74 14.70
C ALA A 76 1.58 5.24 14.41
N LEU A 77 2.49 5.60 13.52
CA LEU A 77 2.71 6.98 13.08
C LEU A 77 1.61 7.49 12.14
N LEU A 78 0.81 6.60 11.54
CA LEU A 78 -0.33 6.95 10.69
C LEU A 78 -1.60 7.18 11.53
N ASP A 79 -1.61 8.24 12.33
CA ASP A 79 -2.71 8.56 13.25
C ASP A 79 -3.78 9.51 12.67
N ASN A 80 -3.52 10.15 11.53
CA ASN A 80 -4.47 11.00 10.81
C ASN A 80 -5.33 10.24 9.78
N CYS A 81 -5.25 8.90 9.76
CA CYS A 81 -6.01 8.07 8.83
C CYS A 81 -6.40 6.70 9.41
N THR A 82 -7.25 5.99 8.67
CA THR A 82 -7.47 4.56 8.85
C THR A 82 -6.53 3.80 7.90
N TYR A 83 -5.46 3.24 8.45
CA TYR A 83 -4.59 2.34 7.71
C TYR A 83 -5.22 0.95 7.56
N LEU A 84 -5.23 0.41 6.33
CA LEU A 84 -5.69 -0.94 6.01
C LEU A 84 -4.54 -1.80 5.47
N GLU A 85 -4.41 -2.99 6.03
CA GLU A 85 -3.50 -4.05 5.59
C GLU A 85 -4.31 -5.35 5.65
N ASP A 86 -4.82 -5.78 4.50
CA ASP A 86 -5.59 -7.01 4.30
C ASP A 86 -6.83 -7.13 5.20
N ARG A 87 -7.54 -6.00 5.35
CA ARG A 87 -8.70 -5.87 6.22
C ARG A 87 -9.72 -4.88 5.67
N SER A 88 -10.93 -4.96 6.22
CA SER A 88 -12.01 -4.02 5.91
C SER A 88 -12.23 -2.95 6.97
N VAL A 89 -12.84 -1.85 6.53
CA VAL A 89 -13.52 -0.86 7.37
C VAL A 89 -14.86 -0.51 6.72
N VAL A 90 -15.86 -0.15 7.52
CA VAL A 90 -17.13 0.39 7.01
C VAL A 90 -17.16 1.88 7.30
N ILE A 91 -17.24 2.70 6.25
CA ILE A 91 -17.31 4.16 6.34
C ILE A 91 -18.56 4.60 5.62
N GLN A 92 -19.46 5.31 6.32
CA GLN A 92 -20.72 5.81 5.75
C GLN A 92 -21.56 4.71 5.06
N GLY A 93 -21.51 3.48 5.58
CA GLY A 93 -22.23 2.33 5.02
C GLY A 93 -21.51 1.60 3.87
N ILE A 94 -20.37 2.11 3.38
CA ILE A 94 -19.55 1.50 2.34
C ILE A 94 -18.49 0.60 2.98
N LYS A 95 -18.48 -0.69 2.65
CA LYS A 95 -17.43 -1.63 3.05
C LYS A 95 -16.22 -1.50 2.12
N ILE A 96 -15.13 -0.98 2.67
CA ILE A 96 -13.85 -0.78 1.98
C ILE A 96 -12.89 -1.87 2.44
N PHE A 97 -12.32 -2.64 1.52
CA PHE A 97 -11.21 -3.56 1.79
C PHE A 97 -9.92 -3.00 1.20
N GLY A 98 -8.85 -2.94 2.00
CA GLY A 98 -7.55 -2.43 1.57
C GLY A 98 -6.49 -3.51 1.64
N SER A 99 -5.67 -3.61 0.60
CA SER A 99 -4.52 -4.52 0.56
C SER A 99 -3.30 -3.89 -0.10
N PRO A 100 -2.12 -3.96 0.54
CA PRO A 100 -0.87 -3.48 -0.05
C PRO A 100 -0.22 -4.48 -1.01
N MET A 101 -0.74 -5.72 -1.08
CA MET A 101 -0.10 -6.81 -1.81
C MET A 101 0.09 -6.44 -3.29
N THR A 102 1.33 -6.53 -3.74
CA THR A 102 1.73 -6.16 -5.10
C THR A 102 2.62 -7.23 -5.73
N PRO A 103 2.58 -7.40 -7.06
CA PRO A 103 3.50 -8.30 -7.73
C PRO A 103 4.95 -7.83 -7.64
N PRO A 104 5.92 -8.74 -7.51
CA PRO A 104 7.33 -8.36 -7.48
C PRO A 104 7.76 -7.67 -8.76
N ASN A 105 8.49 -6.57 -8.61
CA ASN A 105 9.16 -5.89 -9.72
C ASN A 105 10.56 -6.51 -9.91
N PRO A 106 10.84 -7.19 -11.04
CA PRO A 106 12.11 -7.89 -11.23
C PRO A 106 13.33 -6.98 -11.02
N GLY A 107 14.25 -7.40 -10.15
CA GLY A 107 15.48 -6.67 -9.85
C GLY A 107 15.29 -5.45 -8.94
N ARG A 108 14.09 -5.20 -8.42
CA ARG A 108 13.82 -4.13 -7.44
C ARG A 108 13.25 -4.73 -6.16
N PRO A 109 13.99 -4.68 -5.04
CA PRO A 109 13.43 -5.08 -3.75
C PRO A 109 12.31 -4.11 -3.36
N GLY A 110 11.31 -4.62 -2.65
CA GLY A 110 10.15 -3.86 -2.23
C GLY A 110 9.31 -4.63 -1.22
N ALA A 111 8.45 -3.89 -0.54
CA ALA A 111 7.50 -4.40 0.44
C ALA A 111 6.34 -5.17 -0.23
N PHE A 112 5.66 -6.02 0.54
CA PHE A 112 4.37 -6.63 0.18
C PHE A 112 4.37 -7.38 -1.16
N ASN A 113 5.52 -7.93 -1.54
CA ASN A 113 5.68 -8.66 -2.79
C ASN A 113 5.06 -10.05 -2.69
N VAL A 114 4.04 -10.31 -3.49
CA VAL A 114 3.41 -11.63 -3.63
C VAL A 114 3.57 -12.16 -5.04
N ALA A 115 4.11 -13.38 -5.17
CA ALA A 115 4.26 -14.02 -6.46
C ALA A 115 2.87 -14.29 -7.09
N ARG A 116 2.70 -13.91 -8.36
CA ARG A 116 1.39 -13.89 -9.07
C ARG A 116 0.59 -15.19 -8.96
N GLY A 117 1.24 -16.35 -9.06
CA GLY A 117 0.57 -17.65 -8.97
C GLY A 117 0.09 -18.03 -7.56
N PHE A 118 0.63 -17.39 -6.53
CA PHE A 118 0.28 -17.62 -5.13
C PHE A 118 -0.73 -16.58 -4.62
N ALA A 119 -0.72 -15.37 -5.18
CA ALA A 119 -1.60 -14.27 -4.77
C ALA A 119 -3.08 -14.61 -4.89
N ASP A 120 -3.51 -15.18 -6.02
CA ASP A 120 -4.93 -15.49 -6.26
C ASP A 120 -5.51 -16.44 -5.21
N GLN A 121 -4.76 -17.49 -4.86
CA GLN A 121 -5.22 -18.54 -3.95
C GLN A 121 -5.00 -18.17 -2.47
N GLN A 122 -3.89 -17.52 -2.14
CA GLN A 122 -3.51 -17.28 -0.76
C GLN A 122 -3.95 -15.92 -0.25
N HIS A 123 -4.31 -15.00 -1.15
CA HIS A 123 -4.60 -13.62 -0.81
C HIS A 123 -5.95 -13.14 -1.33
N TRP A 124 -6.14 -13.08 -2.64
CA TRP A 124 -7.35 -12.48 -3.23
C TRP A 124 -8.62 -13.27 -2.95
N ALA A 125 -8.52 -14.59 -2.76
CA ALA A 125 -9.64 -15.43 -2.32
C ALA A 125 -10.16 -15.08 -0.90
N LYS A 126 -9.41 -14.32 -0.10
CA LYS A 126 -9.82 -13.90 1.26
C LYS A 126 -10.57 -12.56 1.27
N VAL A 127 -10.61 -11.84 0.14
CA VAL A 127 -11.39 -10.61 0.03
C VAL A 127 -12.87 -10.95 0.20
N PRO A 128 -13.60 -10.31 1.15
CA PRO A 128 -15.02 -10.60 1.34
C PRO A 128 -15.83 -10.32 0.07
N ALA A 129 -16.76 -11.22 -0.26
CA ALA A 129 -17.59 -11.10 -1.45
C ALA A 129 -18.57 -9.90 -1.41
N ASP A 130 -18.77 -9.31 -0.24
CA ASP A 130 -19.66 -8.17 0.00
C ASP A 130 -18.91 -6.83 0.14
N VAL A 131 -17.68 -6.76 -0.35
CA VAL A 131 -16.92 -5.50 -0.43
C VAL A 131 -17.52 -4.59 -1.51
N ASP A 132 -17.83 -3.36 -1.13
CA ASP A 132 -18.30 -2.32 -2.07
C ASP A 132 -17.13 -1.66 -2.80
N LEU A 133 -15.99 -1.52 -2.12
CA LEU A 133 -14.80 -0.86 -2.65
C LEU A 133 -13.52 -1.62 -2.28
N LEU A 134 -12.77 -2.03 -3.30
CA LEU A 134 -11.47 -2.66 -3.15
C LEU A 134 -10.36 -1.65 -3.45
N VAL A 135 -9.44 -1.45 -2.50
CA VAL A 135 -8.27 -0.58 -2.63
C VAL A 135 -7.02 -1.45 -2.68
N THR A 136 -6.33 -1.44 -3.83
CA THR A 136 -5.06 -2.13 -4.06
C THR A 136 -3.98 -1.14 -4.47
N HIS A 137 -2.72 -1.48 -4.20
CA HIS A 137 -1.60 -0.65 -4.62
C HIS A 137 -1.38 -0.72 -6.13
N GLY A 138 -1.24 -1.94 -6.66
CA GLY A 138 -1.12 -2.18 -8.09
C GLY A 138 -2.47 -2.26 -8.80
N PRO A 139 -2.51 -1.96 -10.12
CA PRO A 139 -3.72 -2.10 -10.93
C PRO A 139 -4.10 -3.57 -11.18
N PRO A 140 -5.38 -3.87 -11.42
CA PRO A 140 -5.80 -5.19 -11.90
C PRO A 140 -5.40 -5.41 -13.37
N HIS A 141 -5.32 -6.68 -13.78
CA HIS A 141 -4.88 -7.05 -15.13
C HIS A 141 -5.80 -6.49 -16.22
N GLY A 142 -5.20 -5.84 -17.21
CA GLY A 142 -5.89 -5.25 -18.36
C GLY A 142 -6.58 -3.91 -18.10
N ILE A 143 -6.46 -3.34 -16.90
CA ILE A 143 -7.05 -2.03 -16.57
C ILE A 143 -5.94 -1.11 -16.06
N LEU A 144 -5.55 -0.14 -16.90
CA LEU A 144 -4.52 0.85 -16.58
C LEU A 144 -3.19 0.24 -16.09
N ASP A 145 -2.89 -0.99 -16.52
CA ASP A 145 -1.70 -1.72 -16.11
C ASP A 145 -0.60 -1.73 -17.17
N THR A 146 -0.74 -0.99 -18.27
CA THR A 146 0.33 -0.87 -19.27
C THR A 146 1.50 -0.05 -18.72
N THR A 147 2.69 -0.63 -18.74
CA THR A 147 3.93 0.04 -18.32
C THR A 147 4.58 0.82 -19.46
N PHE A 148 5.60 1.62 -19.16
CA PHE A 148 6.36 2.37 -20.17
C PHE A 148 7.07 1.47 -21.21
N THR A 149 7.26 0.18 -20.92
CA THR A 149 7.79 -0.81 -21.86
C THR A 149 6.73 -1.42 -22.77
N GLY A 150 5.46 -1.02 -22.61
CA GLY A 150 4.31 -1.59 -23.34
C GLY A 150 3.85 -2.95 -22.83
N MET A 151 4.48 -3.47 -21.76
CA MET A 151 4.08 -4.72 -21.09
C MET A 151 3.06 -4.44 -20.00
N HIS A 152 2.26 -5.43 -19.63
CA HIS A 152 1.34 -5.29 -18.51
C HIS A 152 2.10 -5.44 -17.18
N HIS A 153 1.90 -4.50 -16.25
CA HIS A 153 2.42 -4.57 -14.87
C HIS A 153 1.93 -5.84 -14.19
N THR A 154 0.84 -6.42 -14.65
CA THR A 154 0.27 -7.65 -14.14
C THR A 154 0.65 -8.91 -14.93
N GLU A 155 1.40 -8.78 -16.04
CA GLU A 155 1.74 -9.88 -16.95
C GLU A 155 2.60 -10.95 -16.25
N ARG A 156 2.26 -12.23 -16.46
CA ARG A 156 3.09 -13.35 -16.01
C ARG A 156 4.25 -13.51 -16.98
N PRO A 157 5.50 -13.67 -16.51
CA PRO A 157 6.58 -14.13 -17.39
C PRO A 157 6.16 -15.45 -18.04
N ALA A 158 6.40 -15.57 -19.35
CA ALA A 158 6.18 -16.79 -20.12
C ALA A 158 7.12 -17.93 -19.65
#